data_AF-A0A4R6MWW3-F1
#
_entry.id   AF-A0A4R6MWW3-F1
#
_cell.length_a   1.000
_cell.length_b   1.000
_cell.length_c   1.000
_cell.angle_alpha   90.00
_cell.angle_beta   90.00
_cell.angle_gamma   90.00
#
_symmetry.space_group_name_H-M   'P 1'
#
loop_
_entity.id
_entity.type
_entity.pdbx_description
1 polymer ?
#
loop_
_entity_poly.entity_id
_entity_poly.type
_entity_poly.pdbx_seq_one_letter_code
_entity_poly.pdbx_strand_id
1 'polypeptide(L)'
;MYLDLQDPDSIVSWWREFPERHWAYLDALDQLTPQFRASIQLARQRIRQQPDFPARLDDGPAQHGAAPVAASLMPEDDEDDTRDFAPKYGALH
;
A
#
# COMPACT_ATOMS: atom_id res chain seq x y z
N MET A 1 14.36 -5.71 -5.30
CA MET A 1 13.92 -7.04 -5.78
C MET A 1 12.60 -6.90 -6.55
N TYR A 2 12.32 -7.75 -7.54
CA TYR A 2 11.01 -7.81 -8.22
C TYR A 2 10.04 -8.64 -7.36
N LEU A 3 8.87 -8.10 -7.03
CA LEU A 3 7.83 -8.80 -6.28
C LEU A 3 6.82 -9.39 -7.25
N ASP A 4 6.70 -10.71 -7.25
CA ASP A 4 5.65 -11.44 -7.96
C ASP A 4 4.61 -11.94 -6.95
N LEU A 5 3.38 -11.42 -7.04
CA LEU A 5 2.28 -11.79 -6.14
C LEU A 5 1.64 -13.15 -6.49
N GLN A 6 1.92 -13.69 -7.67
CA GLN A 6 1.45 -15.02 -8.06
C GLN A 6 2.34 -16.10 -7.43
N ASP A 7 3.62 -15.81 -7.26
CA ASP A 7 4.61 -16.73 -6.72
C ASP A 7 4.84 -16.52 -5.21
N PRO A 8 4.39 -17.46 -4.34
CA PRO A 8 4.61 -17.34 -2.90
C PRO A 8 6.09 -17.31 -2.51
N ASP A 9 7.00 -17.90 -3.28
CA ASP A 9 8.44 -17.88 -2.98
C ASP A 9 9.07 -16.51 -3.23
N SER A 10 8.63 -15.79 -4.28
CA SER A 10 8.96 -14.39 -4.52
C SER A 10 8.49 -13.49 -3.37
N ILE A 11 7.27 -13.70 -2.87
CA ILE A 11 6.75 -12.94 -1.72
C ILE A 11 7.59 -13.18 -0.45
N VAL A 12 7.94 -14.43 -0.16
CA VAL A 12 8.77 -14.78 1.01
C VAL A 12 10.17 -14.16 0.89
N SER A 13 10.77 -14.24 -0.29
CA SER A 13 12.10 -13.68 -0.55
C SER A 13 12.10 -12.16 -0.41
N TRP A 14 11.04 -11.48 -0.87
CA TRP A 14 10.86 -10.04 -0.72
C TRP A 14 10.64 -9.65 0.75
N TRP A 15 9.85 -10.42 1.49
CA TRP A 15 9.64 -10.20 2.92
C TRP A 15 10.95 -10.24 3.72
N ARG A 16 11.85 -11.18 3.40
CA ARG A 16 13.14 -11.35 4.10
C ARG A 16 14.07 -10.14 4.02
N GLU A 17 13.94 -9.28 3.00
CA GLU A 17 14.77 -8.06 2.91
C GLU A 17 14.45 -7.05 4.02
N PHE A 18 13.16 -6.92 4.39
CA PHE A 18 12.69 -6.00 5.44
C PHE A 18 11.47 -6.57 6.19
N PRO A 19 11.67 -7.55 7.07
CA PRO A 19 10.59 -8.35 7.64
C PRO A 19 9.60 -7.53 8.49
N GLU A 20 10.07 -6.52 9.23
CA GLU A 20 9.22 -5.63 10.05
C GLU A 20 8.29 -4.78 9.21
N ARG A 21 8.79 -4.25 8.10
CA ARG A 21 8.03 -3.34 7.25
C ARG A 21 7.09 -4.13 6.35
N HIS A 22 7.59 -5.19 5.72
CA HIS A 22 6.87 -5.94 4.69
C HIS A 22 5.73 -6.80 5.24
N TRP A 23 5.75 -7.17 6.51
CA TRP A 23 4.65 -7.92 7.12
C TRP A 23 3.31 -7.16 7.05
N ALA A 24 3.30 -5.88 7.46
CA ALA A 24 2.09 -5.06 7.40
C ALA A 24 1.59 -4.82 5.95
N TYR A 25 2.49 -4.81 4.98
CA TYR A 25 2.12 -4.69 3.57
C TYR A 25 1.41 -5.94 3.05
N LEU A 26 1.70 -7.14 3.57
CA LEU A 26 0.97 -8.36 3.18
C LEU A 26 -0.52 -8.28 3.55
N ASP A 27 -0.85 -7.68 4.69
CA ASP A 27 -2.26 -7.46 5.09
C ASP A 27 -2.97 -6.45 4.17
N ALA A 28 -2.26 -5.41 3.72
CA ALA A 28 -2.80 -4.47 2.74
C ALA A 28 -2.99 -5.12 1.36
N LEU A 29 -2.01 -5.92 0.91
CA LEU A 29 -2.07 -6.62 -0.38
C LEU A 29 -3.20 -7.67 -0.41
N ASP A 30 -3.45 -8.38 0.69
CA ASP A 30 -4.56 -9.34 0.81
C ASP A 30 -5.95 -8.67 0.69
N GLN A 31 -6.05 -7.40 1.09
CA GLN A 31 -7.28 -6.61 0.95
C GLN A 31 -7.42 -6.01 -0.45
N LEU A 32 -6.32 -5.49 -1.01
CA LEU A 32 -6.31 -4.78 -2.29
C LEU A 32 -6.31 -5.72 -3.51
N THR A 33 -5.78 -6.94 -3.36
CA THR A 33 -5.60 -7.90 -4.47
C THR A 33 -6.21 -9.27 -4.15
N PRO A 34 -7.55 -9.37 -4.10
CA PRO A 34 -8.23 -10.62 -3.75
C PRO A 34 -7.90 -11.79 -4.68
N GLN A 35 -7.53 -11.52 -5.94
CA GLN A 35 -7.09 -12.52 -6.91
C GLN A 35 -5.78 -13.24 -6.51
N PHE A 36 -4.94 -12.62 -5.67
CA PHE A 36 -3.68 -13.19 -5.21
C PHE A 36 -3.72 -13.63 -3.73
N ARG A 37 -4.89 -13.54 -3.09
CA ARG A 37 -5.09 -13.93 -1.68
C ARG A 37 -4.53 -15.33 -1.38
N ALA A 38 -4.77 -16.30 -2.26
CA ALA A 38 -4.28 -17.66 -2.07
C ALA A 38 -2.74 -17.73 -1.95
N SER A 39 -2.03 -17.08 -2.88
CA SER A 39 -0.56 -17.01 -2.87
C SER A 39 -0.04 -16.22 -1.67
N ILE A 40 -0.67 -15.10 -1.32
CA ILE A 40 -0.32 -14.29 -0.15
C ILE A 40 -0.49 -15.08 1.15
N GLN A 41 -1.60 -15.78 1.34
CA GLN A 41 -1.85 -16.61 2.52
C GLN A 41 -0.84 -17.76 2.63
N LEU A 42 -0.49 -18.39 1.51
CA LEU A 42 0.51 -19.44 1.47
C LEU A 42 1.91 -18.91 1.82
N ALA A 43 2.27 -17.72 1.32
CA ALA A 43 3.49 -17.04 1.70
C ALA A 43 3.51 -16.68 3.20
N ARG A 44 2.42 -16.16 3.77
CA ARG A 44 2.30 -15.89 5.22
C ARG A 44 2.53 -17.13 6.06
N GLN A 45 1.95 -18.27 5.66
CA GLN A 45 2.17 -19.54 6.34
C GLN A 45 3.64 -19.95 6.30
N ARG A 46 4.30 -19.82 5.14
CA ARG A 46 5.73 -20.14 4.99
C ARG A 46 6.62 -19.22 5.81
N ILE A 47 6.29 -17.92 5.87
CA ILE A 47 7.01 -16.92 6.66
C ILE A 47 6.95 -17.26 8.16
N ARG A 48 5.76 -17.61 8.69
CA ARG A 48 5.59 -18.01 10.09
C ARG A 48 6.38 -19.25 10.49
N GLN A 49 6.68 -20.12 9.52
CA GLN A 49 7.49 -21.33 9.73
C GLN A 49 8.99 -21.05 9.65
N GLN A 50 9.43 -19.82 9.32
CA GLN A 50 10.84 -19.47 9.31
C GLN A 50 11.38 -19.31 10.73
N PRO A 51 12.62 -19.80 11.01
CA PRO A 51 13.24 -19.64 12.33
C PRO A 51 13.51 -18.17 12.67
N ASP A 52 13.74 -17.32 11.67
CA ASP A 52 13.97 -15.89 11.82
C ASP A 52 12.67 -15.07 11.94
N PHE A 53 11.50 -15.72 12.00
CA PHE A 53 10.24 -14.99 12.14
C PHE A 53 10.14 -14.37 13.55
N PRO A 54 10.10 -13.03 13.68
CA PRO A 54 9.98 -12.40 14.98
C PRO A 54 8.58 -12.67 15.54
N ALA A 55 8.49 -13.29 16.72
CA ALA A 55 7.21 -13.58 17.38
C ALA A 55 6.33 -12.32 17.56
N ARG A 56 6.95 -11.13 17.69
CA ARG A 56 6.26 -9.83 17.75
C ARG A 56 5.48 -9.44 16.50
N LEU A 57 5.73 -10.07 15.35
CA LEU A 57 4.97 -9.82 14.11
C LEU A 57 3.66 -10.60 14.08
N ASP A 58 3.49 -11.63 14.92
CA ASP A 58 2.24 -12.39 14.98
C ASP A 58 1.15 -11.65 15.79
N ASP A 59 1.55 -10.71 16.65
CA ASP A 59 0.66 -9.71 17.24
C ASP A 59 0.12 -8.83 16.11
N GLY A 60 -1.17 -8.99 15.80
CA GLY A 60 -1.88 -8.40 14.66
C GLY A 60 -1.73 -6.87 14.54
N PRO A 61 -2.28 -6.31 13.45
CA PRO A 61 -1.75 -5.16 12.74
C PRO A 61 -1.16 -4.10 13.68
N ALA A 62 0.17 -4.03 13.70
CA ALA A 62 0.91 -2.98 14.37
C ALA A 62 0.35 -1.64 13.91
N GLN A 63 -0.33 -0.96 14.83
CA GLN A 63 -1.02 0.32 14.66
C GLN A 63 -0.02 1.48 14.51
N HIS A 64 1.18 1.22 14.03
CA HIS A 64 2.27 2.18 13.93
C HIS A 64 2.53 2.53 12.48
N GLY A 65 1.86 3.59 12.05
CA GLY A 65 2.29 4.40 10.91
C GLY A 65 2.02 3.76 9.57
N ALA A 66 0.78 3.88 9.11
CA ALA A 66 0.51 3.97 7.68
C ALA A 66 1.48 5.01 7.08
N ALA A 67 2.51 4.56 6.38
CA ALA A 67 3.21 5.40 5.43
C ALA A 67 2.30 5.48 4.19
N PRO A 68 1.69 6.63 3.90
CA PRO A 68 0.83 6.79 2.74
C PRO A 68 1.73 6.90 1.51
N VAL A 69 2.11 5.76 0.92
CA VAL A 69 2.88 5.77 -0.35
C VAL A 69 2.09 5.19 -1.53
N ALA A 70 0.80 4.90 -1.33
CA ALA A 70 -0.08 4.40 -2.41
C ALA A 70 -1.10 5.45 -2.91
N ALA A 71 -1.00 6.73 -2.52
CA ALA A 71 -1.94 7.78 -2.93
C ALA A 71 -1.37 8.84 -3.88
N SER A 72 -0.09 8.80 -4.27
CA SER A 72 0.53 9.83 -5.14
C SER A 72 0.53 9.49 -6.64
N LEU A 73 -0.51 8.82 -7.14
CA LEU A 73 -0.62 8.48 -8.57
C LEU A 73 -1.95 8.88 -9.20
N MET A 74 -2.56 9.97 -8.72
CA MET A 74 -3.38 10.79 -9.60
C MET A 74 -2.47 11.89 -10.16
N PRO A 75 -2.20 11.94 -11.48
CA PRO A 75 -1.82 13.19 -12.09
C PRO A 75 -2.97 14.17 -11.83
N GLU A 76 -2.66 15.25 -11.11
CA GLU A 76 -3.48 16.44 -11.12
C GLU A 76 -3.42 16.95 -12.56
N ASP A 77 -4.44 16.62 -13.35
CA ASP A 77 -4.64 17.21 -14.67
C ASP A 77 -4.95 18.70 -14.44
N ASP A 78 -3.87 19.45 -14.53
CA ASP A 78 -3.74 20.89 -14.61
C ASP A 78 -4.48 21.34 -15.88
N GLU A 79 -5.76 21.73 -15.75
CA GLU A 79 -6.40 22.63 -16.72
C GLU A 79 -6.64 23.98 -16.03
N ASP A 80 -5.56 24.74 -15.86
CA ASP A 80 -5.58 26.19 -15.91
C ASP A 80 -5.75 26.62 -17.38
N ASP A 81 -6.97 26.95 -17.80
CA ASP A 81 -7.16 27.90 -18.89
C ASP A 81 -8.38 28.82 -18.63
N THR A 82 -8.05 29.90 -17.92
CA THR A 82 -8.33 31.29 -18.31
C THR A 82 -9.74 31.72 -18.75
N ARG A 83 -10.21 32.81 -18.11
CA ARG A 83 -11.22 33.83 -18.53
C ARG A 83 -12.66 33.46 -18.19
N ASP A 84 -13.41 34.18 -17.36
CA ASP A 84 -13.68 35.63 -17.44
C ASP A 84 -14.20 36.11 -16.06
N PHE A 85 -13.37 36.86 -15.32
CA PHE A 85 -13.77 37.49 -14.06
C PHE A 85 -13.77 39.00 -14.27
N ALA A 86 -14.85 39.54 -14.84
CA ALA A 86 -15.07 40.98 -14.83
C ALA A 86 -15.59 41.43 -13.45
N PRO A 87 -14.93 42.37 -12.75
CA PRO A 87 -15.37 42.83 -11.44
C PRO A 87 -16.29 44.07 -11.53
N LYS A 88 -17.30 44.07 -10.65
CA LYS A 88 -17.86 45.21 -9.90
C LYS A 88 -18.57 46.34 -10.65
N TYR A 89 -19.89 46.40 -10.51
CA TYR A 89 -20.65 47.49 -9.85
C TYR A 89 -21.89 46.81 -9.23
N GLY A 90 -22.19 46.85 -7.92
CA GLY A 90 -22.40 48.06 -7.12
C GLY A 90 -23.88 48.43 -7.18
N ALA A 91 -24.66 48.01 -6.19
CA ALA A 91 -26.11 48.19 -6.06
C ALA A 91 -26.55 49.63 -5.72
N LEU A 92 -27.86 49.90 -5.91
CA LEU A 92 -28.67 51.08 -5.52
C LEU A 92 -28.43 52.35 -6.36
N HIS A 93 -29.42 53.05 -6.92
CA HIS A 93 -30.71 53.50 -6.38
C HIS A 93 -31.67 53.93 -7.52
#